data_AF-A0A7V8ZTM9-F1
#
_entry.id   AF-A0A7V8ZTM9-F1
#
_cell.length_a   1.000
_cell.length_b   1.000
_cell.length_c   1.000
_cell.angle_alpha   90.00
_cell.angle_beta   90.00
_cell.angle_gamma   90.00
#
_symmetry.space_group_name_H-M   'P 1'
#
loop_
_entity.id
_entity.type
_entity.pdbx_description
1 polymer ?
#
loop_
_entity_poly.entity_id
_entity_poly.type
_entity_poly.pdbx_seq_one_letter_code
_entity_poly.pdbx_strand_id
1 'polypeptide(L)'
;MTANLLRPALRTCLLLVAATGAVASAQSLNVDQRAEALLGLGRVARDRGQWSDAAARFVESERLRPFGVTQREEHFWIVARADRARARTLAASLARDGVASPDVYRQWVALAEATGDPREVVAALDAAEGAVPGLGDWSRTRAAAALDLERAGETRAAMTAWQKVPSTAMATEPAWQASRLRLAVAMSSRAELAAELDRFSERFPTDDAMRMLAVEAWADSGDPRRGMTRLAPLLHGQARAAHLR
;
A
#
# COMPACT_ATOMS: atom_id res chain seq x y z
N MET A 1 -27.57 65.46 -40.62
CA MET A 1 -28.63 64.98 -39.70
C MET A 1 -28.70 63.46 -39.73
N THR A 2 -27.69 62.77 -39.19
CA THR A 2 -27.58 61.30 -39.20
C THR A 2 -26.88 60.83 -37.92
N ALA A 3 -27.57 60.93 -36.79
CA ALA A 3 -27.13 60.35 -35.54
C ALA A 3 -28.35 60.19 -34.62
N ASN A 4 -28.89 58.96 -34.46
CA ASN A 4 -29.64 58.53 -33.25
C ASN A 4 -30.31 57.14 -33.27
N LEU A 5 -30.03 56.23 -34.22
CA LEU A 5 -30.76 54.94 -34.28
C LEU A 5 -30.05 53.71 -33.66
N LEU A 6 -28.84 53.86 -33.10
CA LEU A 6 -28.04 52.73 -32.58
C LEU A 6 -28.19 52.44 -31.07
N ARG A 7 -28.96 53.24 -30.31
CA ARG A 7 -29.07 53.09 -28.84
C ARG A 7 -30.07 52.06 -28.30
N PRO A 8 -31.17 51.65 -28.96
CA PRO A 8 -32.14 50.75 -28.33
C PRO A 8 -31.75 49.26 -28.42
N ALA A 9 -31.01 48.84 -29.44
CA ALA A 9 -30.64 47.43 -29.63
C ALA A 9 -29.61 46.92 -28.59
N LEU A 10 -28.72 47.79 -28.12
CA LEU A 10 -27.70 47.45 -27.10
C LEU A 10 -28.26 47.34 -25.68
N ARG A 11 -29.39 48.00 -25.37
CA ARG A 11 -30.05 47.89 -24.06
C ARG A 11 -30.85 46.60 -23.90
N THR A 12 -31.45 46.09 -24.98
CA THR A 12 -32.26 44.87 -24.92
C THR A 12 -31.40 43.61 -24.76
N CYS A 13 -30.20 43.55 -25.35
CA CYS A 13 -29.27 42.44 -25.13
C CYS A 13 -28.71 42.41 -23.69
N LEU A 14 -28.58 43.56 -23.02
CA LEU A 14 -28.02 43.63 -21.67
C LEU A 14 -29.02 43.20 -20.58
N LEU A 15 -30.32 43.32 -20.83
CA LEU A 15 -31.37 42.84 -19.92
C LEU A 15 -31.59 41.32 -20.00
N LEU A 16 -31.33 40.70 -21.16
CA LEU A 16 -31.48 39.25 -21.31
C LEU A 16 -30.39 38.45 -20.57
N VAL A 17 -29.16 38.99 -20.50
CA VAL A 17 -28.04 38.37 -19.77
C VAL A 17 -28.21 38.44 -18.26
N ALA A 18 -28.88 39.49 -17.75
CA ALA A 18 -29.16 39.64 -16.32
C ALA A 18 -30.22 38.65 -15.79
N ALA A 19 -31.20 38.27 -16.63
CA ALA A 19 -32.27 37.34 -16.23
C ALA A 19 -31.79 35.87 -16.15
N THR A 20 -30.81 35.46 -16.95
CA THR A 20 -30.23 34.11 -16.88
C THR A 20 -29.31 33.89 -15.68
N GLY A 21 -28.71 34.97 -15.14
CA GLY A 21 -27.85 34.88 -13.95
C GLY A 21 -28.63 34.56 -12.66
N ALA A 22 -29.82 35.14 -12.48
CA ALA A 22 -30.59 35.01 -11.25
C ALA A 22 -31.22 33.61 -11.04
N VAL A 23 -31.57 32.90 -12.12
CA VAL A 23 -32.18 31.57 -12.03
C VAL A 23 -31.14 30.50 -11.67
N ALA A 24 -29.90 30.65 -12.12
CA ALA A 24 -28.80 29.76 -11.74
C ALA A 24 -28.46 29.86 -10.23
N SER A 25 -28.52 31.07 -9.66
CA SER A 25 -28.23 31.31 -8.24
C SER A 25 -29.29 30.76 -7.28
N ALA A 26 -30.56 30.69 -7.69
CA ALA A 26 -31.63 30.14 -6.85
C ALA A 26 -31.58 28.60 -6.78
N GLN A 27 -31.08 27.92 -7.82
CA GLN A 27 -30.92 26.47 -7.83
C GLN A 27 -29.67 26.00 -7.08
N SER A 28 -28.56 26.75 -7.15
CA SER A 28 -27.33 26.39 -6.45
C SER A 28 -27.47 26.45 -4.92
N LEU A 29 -28.24 27.41 -4.39
CA LEU A 29 -28.54 27.51 -2.96
C LEU A 29 -29.25 26.27 -2.40
N ASN A 30 -29.96 25.50 -3.23
CA ASN A 30 -30.64 24.26 -2.82
C ASN A 30 -29.66 23.07 -2.78
N VAL A 31 -28.70 22.99 -3.71
CA VAL A 31 -27.77 21.86 -3.78
C VAL A 31 -26.85 21.82 -2.57
N ASP A 32 -26.27 22.95 -2.17
CA ASP A 32 -25.38 23.03 -1.00
C ASP A 32 -26.13 22.71 0.30
N GLN A 33 -27.34 23.26 0.47
CA GLN A 33 -28.19 22.96 1.63
C GLN A 33 -28.57 21.48 1.69
N ARG A 34 -28.87 20.88 0.53
CA ARG A 34 -29.18 19.44 0.44
C ARG A 34 -27.96 18.59 0.78
N ALA A 35 -26.76 18.95 0.29
CA ALA A 35 -25.52 18.25 0.63
C ALA A 35 -25.26 18.31 2.15
N GLU A 36 -25.34 19.50 2.76
CA GLU A 36 -25.18 19.65 4.22
C GLU A 36 -26.23 18.86 5.01
N ALA A 37 -27.49 18.87 4.59
CA ALA A 37 -28.55 18.10 5.22
C ALA A 37 -28.28 16.58 5.14
N LEU A 38 -27.80 16.09 3.99
CA LEU A 38 -27.41 14.69 3.82
C LEU A 38 -26.23 14.31 4.72
N LEU A 39 -25.21 15.18 4.81
CA LEU A 39 -24.07 14.99 5.70
C LEU A 39 -24.53 14.90 7.17
N GLY A 40 -25.40 15.82 7.60
CA GLY A 40 -26.00 15.80 8.94
C GLY A 40 -26.79 14.51 9.21
N LEU A 41 -27.62 14.08 8.26
CA LEU A 41 -28.36 12.81 8.37
C LEU A 41 -27.44 11.60 8.41
N GLY A 42 -26.33 11.62 7.66
CA GLY A 42 -25.31 10.58 7.71
C GLY A 42 -24.66 10.47 9.10
N ARG A 43 -24.37 11.61 9.75
CA ARG A 43 -23.84 11.65 11.13
C ARG A 43 -24.86 11.11 12.14
N VAL A 44 -26.13 11.47 12.02
CA VAL A 44 -27.20 10.91 12.88
C VAL A 44 -27.32 9.39 12.70
N ALA A 45 -27.25 8.88 11.46
CA ALA A 45 -27.25 7.44 11.20
C ALA A 45 -26.03 6.74 11.80
N ARG A 46 -24.83 7.35 11.68
CA ARG A 46 -23.60 6.88 12.30
C ARG A 46 -23.74 6.76 13.82
N ASP A 47 -24.25 7.79 14.48
CA ASP A 47 -24.41 7.83 15.93
C ASP A 47 -25.42 6.79 16.43
N ARG A 48 -26.33 6.33 15.55
CA ARG A 48 -27.25 5.19 15.78
C ARG A 48 -26.66 3.82 15.43
N GLY A 49 -25.40 3.76 14.97
CA GLY A 49 -24.74 2.52 14.52
C GLY A 49 -25.25 2.00 13.17
N GLN A 50 -26.00 2.80 12.41
CA GLN A 50 -26.53 2.44 11.09
C GLN A 50 -25.48 2.73 10.00
N TRP A 51 -24.38 1.98 10.01
CA TRP A 51 -23.19 2.28 9.21
C TRP A 51 -23.43 2.28 7.70
N SER A 52 -24.23 1.34 7.18
CA SER A 52 -24.57 1.28 5.75
C SER A 52 -25.40 2.49 5.29
N ASP A 53 -26.37 2.91 6.11
CA ASP A 53 -27.18 4.10 5.83
C ASP A 53 -26.35 5.38 5.89
N ALA A 54 -25.48 5.49 6.92
CA ALA A 54 -24.55 6.60 7.04
C ALA A 54 -23.66 6.71 5.79
N ALA A 55 -23.07 5.59 5.35
CA ALA A 55 -22.25 5.55 4.14
C ALA A 55 -23.03 6.02 2.90
N ALA A 56 -24.26 5.52 2.70
CA ALA A 56 -25.09 5.93 1.57
C ALA A 56 -25.36 7.45 1.56
N ARG A 57 -25.59 8.06 2.72
CA ARG A 57 -25.81 9.51 2.83
C ARG A 57 -24.56 10.33 2.56
N PHE A 58 -23.39 9.87 3.03
CA PHE A 58 -22.12 10.53 2.71
C PHE A 58 -21.82 10.49 1.21
N VAL A 59 -22.04 9.35 0.56
CA VAL A 59 -21.85 9.19 -0.90
C VAL A 59 -22.75 10.13 -1.69
N GLU A 60 -24.03 10.21 -1.33
CA GLU A 60 -24.95 11.13 -2.01
C GLU A 60 -24.59 12.59 -1.75
N SER A 61 -24.13 12.93 -0.54
CA SER A 61 -23.65 14.28 -0.24
C SER A 61 -22.40 14.63 -1.05
N GLU A 62 -21.42 13.73 -1.15
CA GLU A 62 -20.18 13.92 -1.93
C GLU A 62 -20.46 14.11 -3.42
N ARG A 63 -21.47 13.40 -3.94
CA ARG A 63 -21.94 13.52 -5.32
C ARG A 63 -22.52 14.91 -5.63
N LEU A 64 -23.21 15.51 -4.66
CA LEU A 64 -23.77 16.86 -4.80
C LEU A 64 -22.70 17.94 -4.65
N ARG A 65 -21.77 17.72 -3.71
CA ARG A 65 -20.69 18.66 -3.42
C ARG A 65 -19.44 17.88 -3.01
N PRO A 66 -18.32 17.99 -3.77
CA PRO A 66 -17.08 17.32 -3.42
C PRO A 66 -16.65 17.64 -1.99
N PHE A 67 -16.21 16.62 -1.28
CA PHE A 67 -15.78 16.76 0.11
C PHE A 67 -14.39 17.39 0.23
N GLY A 68 -14.24 18.23 1.25
CA GLY A 68 -12.93 18.63 1.75
C GLY A 68 -12.23 17.49 2.50
N VAL A 69 -10.95 17.67 2.85
CA VAL A 69 -10.12 16.63 3.50
C VAL A 69 -10.81 15.99 4.71
N THR A 70 -11.24 16.80 5.69
CA THR A 70 -11.89 16.30 6.91
C THR A 70 -13.15 15.48 6.63
N GLN A 71 -13.96 15.88 5.65
CA GLN A 71 -15.18 15.17 5.29
C GLN A 71 -14.87 13.84 4.59
N ARG A 72 -13.83 13.78 3.75
CA ARG A 72 -13.41 12.53 3.11
C ARG A 72 -12.84 11.53 4.13
N GLU A 73 -12.13 12.00 5.14
CA GLU A 73 -11.68 11.13 6.25
C GLU A 73 -12.86 10.64 7.10
N GLU A 74 -13.82 11.51 7.44
CA GLU A 74 -15.04 11.10 8.12
C GLU A 74 -15.80 10.05 7.30
N HIS A 75 -15.90 10.26 5.98
CA HIS A 75 -16.48 9.27 5.05
C HIS A 75 -15.72 7.95 5.11
N PHE A 76 -14.38 7.97 5.11
CA PHE A 76 -13.55 6.78 5.24
C PHE A 76 -13.87 5.99 6.51
N TRP A 77 -13.93 6.62 7.68
CA TRP A 77 -14.20 5.93 8.93
C TRP A 77 -15.61 5.30 8.98
N ILE A 78 -16.59 5.95 8.35
CA ILE A 78 -17.95 5.40 8.21
C ILE A 78 -17.92 4.18 7.30
N VAL A 79 -17.26 4.27 6.14
CA VAL A 79 -17.16 3.15 5.19
C VAL A 79 -16.35 2.00 5.78
N ALA A 80 -15.28 2.26 6.55
CA ALA A 80 -14.48 1.21 7.21
C ALA A 80 -15.30 0.33 8.17
N ARG A 81 -16.36 0.88 8.75
CA ARG A 81 -17.32 0.14 9.60
C ARG A 81 -18.40 -0.60 8.79
N ALA A 82 -18.82 -0.03 7.66
CA ALA A 82 -19.90 -0.56 6.84
C ALA A 82 -19.43 -1.63 5.81
N ASP A 83 -18.31 -1.36 5.13
CA ASP A 83 -17.82 -2.12 3.99
C ASP A 83 -16.28 -2.01 3.91
N ARG A 84 -15.60 -3.08 4.32
CA ARG A 84 -14.13 -3.13 4.34
C ARG A 84 -13.51 -3.06 2.94
N ALA A 85 -14.17 -3.61 1.91
CA ALA A 85 -13.62 -3.59 0.56
C ALA A 85 -13.63 -2.16 0.00
N ARG A 86 -14.75 -1.47 0.16
CA ARG A 86 -14.87 -0.06 -0.25
C ARG A 86 -13.95 0.86 0.56
N ALA A 87 -13.76 0.58 1.86
CA ALA A 87 -12.86 1.34 2.71
C ALA A 87 -11.41 1.30 2.21
N ARG A 88 -10.93 0.14 1.74
CA ARG A 88 -9.60 -0.01 1.14
C ARG A 88 -9.46 0.86 -0.12
N THR A 89 -10.45 0.83 -1.01
CA THR A 89 -10.46 1.69 -2.20
C THR A 89 -10.41 3.18 -1.83
N LEU A 90 -11.18 3.58 -0.82
CA LEU A 90 -11.22 4.97 -0.37
C LEU A 90 -9.90 5.39 0.30
N ALA A 91 -9.30 4.54 1.15
CA ALA A 91 -7.98 4.81 1.73
C ALA A 91 -6.89 4.95 0.66
N ALA A 92 -6.86 4.06 -0.33
CA ALA A 92 -5.93 4.15 -1.45
C ALA A 92 -6.11 5.45 -2.26
N SER A 93 -7.36 5.91 -2.43
CA SER A 93 -7.64 7.21 -3.04
C SER A 93 -7.13 8.37 -2.20
N LEU A 94 -7.40 8.38 -0.89
CA LEU A 94 -6.93 9.44 0.02
C LEU A 94 -5.41 9.52 0.05
N ALA A 95 -4.73 8.36 0.07
CA ALA A 95 -3.29 8.27 0.02
C ALA A 95 -2.71 8.81 -1.30
N ARG A 96 -3.31 8.45 -2.44
CA ARG A 96 -2.90 8.94 -3.76
C ARG A 96 -3.03 10.45 -3.88
N ASP A 97 -4.10 11.00 -3.31
CA ASP A 97 -4.37 12.44 -3.32
C ASP A 97 -3.51 13.20 -2.30
N GLY A 98 -2.73 12.50 -1.46
CA GLY A 98 -1.86 13.10 -0.44
C GLY A 98 -2.62 13.72 0.73
N VAL A 99 -3.86 13.28 0.98
CA VAL A 99 -4.75 13.86 2.00
C VAL A 99 -5.12 12.88 3.13
N ALA A 100 -4.57 11.68 3.11
CA ALA A 100 -4.77 10.70 4.18
C ALA A 100 -3.98 11.10 5.45
N SER A 101 -4.63 11.14 6.60
CA SER A 101 -3.96 11.24 7.89
C SER A 101 -3.17 9.97 8.25
N PRO A 102 -2.21 10.09 9.19
CA PRO A 102 -1.57 8.97 9.88
C PRO A 102 -2.50 7.80 10.25
N ASP A 103 -3.67 8.08 10.79
CA ASP A 103 -4.60 7.04 11.25
C ASP A 103 -5.29 6.31 10.10
N VAL A 104 -5.58 7.01 8.99
CA VAL A 104 -6.08 6.40 7.77
C VAL A 104 -5.04 5.43 7.19
N TYR A 105 -3.76 5.80 7.19
CA TYR A 105 -2.69 4.90 6.75
C TYR A 105 -2.58 3.64 7.62
N ARG A 106 -2.58 3.78 8.96
CA ARG A 106 -2.57 2.61 9.87
C ARG A 106 -3.76 1.70 9.61
N GLN A 107 -4.95 2.28 9.46
CA GLN A 107 -6.16 1.51 9.20
C GLN A 107 -6.14 0.85 7.82
N TRP A 108 -5.57 1.51 6.81
CA TRP A 108 -5.43 0.92 5.48
C TRP A 108 -4.50 -0.30 5.50
N VAL A 109 -3.35 -0.21 6.18
CA VAL A 109 -2.44 -1.35 6.36
C VAL A 109 -3.18 -2.51 7.04
N ALA A 110 -3.91 -2.25 8.12
CA ALA A 110 -4.70 -3.28 8.81
C ALA A 110 -5.80 -3.91 7.92
N LEU A 111 -6.46 -3.09 7.10
CA LEU A 111 -7.45 -3.58 6.13
C LEU A 111 -6.81 -4.43 5.02
N ALA A 112 -5.60 -4.08 4.57
CA ALA A 112 -4.83 -4.84 3.60
C ALA A 112 -4.33 -6.17 4.18
N GLU A 113 -3.85 -6.18 5.43
CA GLU A 113 -3.47 -7.43 6.10
C GLU A 113 -4.66 -8.40 6.20
N ALA A 114 -5.86 -7.88 6.46
CA ALA A 114 -7.08 -8.68 6.55
C ALA A 114 -7.52 -9.32 5.22
N THR A 115 -6.99 -8.90 4.07
CA THR A 115 -7.31 -9.53 2.76
C THR A 115 -6.45 -10.75 2.49
N GLY A 116 -5.30 -10.85 3.17
CA GLY A 116 -4.29 -11.88 2.90
C GLY A 116 -3.57 -11.70 1.55
N ASP A 117 -3.76 -10.57 0.86
CA ASP A 117 -3.00 -10.25 -0.36
C ASP A 117 -1.72 -9.48 0.02
N PRO A 118 -0.53 -10.11 -0.06
CA PRO A 118 0.70 -9.47 0.37
C PRO A 118 1.12 -8.32 -0.56
N ARG A 119 0.64 -8.25 -1.82
CA ARG A 119 0.89 -7.08 -2.69
C ARG A 119 0.18 -5.85 -2.16
N GLU A 120 -1.06 -6.02 -1.73
CA GLU A 120 -1.85 -4.93 -1.18
C GLU A 120 -1.24 -4.42 0.11
N VAL A 121 -0.76 -5.32 0.98
CA VAL A 121 -0.03 -4.97 2.20
C VAL A 121 1.20 -4.13 1.88
N VAL A 122 2.06 -4.58 0.96
CA VAL A 122 3.26 -3.84 0.55
C VAL A 122 2.93 -2.47 -0.04
N ALA A 123 1.88 -2.38 -0.86
CA ALA A 123 1.44 -1.12 -1.44
C ALA A 123 0.94 -0.12 -0.37
N ALA A 124 0.16 -0.58 0.61
CA ALA A 124 -0.32 0.25 1.71
C ALA A 124 0.84 0.75 2.59
N LEU A 125 1.80 -0.14 2.89
CA LEU A 125 3.01 0.20 3.65
C LEU A 125 3.87 1.24 2.92
N ASP A 126 4.09 1.06 1.62
CA ASP A 126 4.87 1.98 0.79
C ASP A 126 4.24 3.39 0.76
N ALA A 127 2.92 3.46 0.63
CA ALA A 127 2.20 4.72 0.66
C ALA A 127 2.28 5.40 2.04
N ALA A 128 2.14 4.62 3.13
CA ALA A 128 2.24 5.13 4.48
C ALA A 128 3.63 5.68 4.82
N GLU A 129 4.68 4.92 4.48
CA GLU A 129 6.08 5.29 4.72
C GLU A 129 6.52 6.50 3.88
N GLY A 130 6.05 6.58 2.63
CA GLY A 130 6.33 7.72 1.75
C GLY A 130 5.65 9.02 2.19
N ALA A 131 4.45 8.93 2.77
CA ALA A 131 3.70 10.10 3.23
C ALA A 131 4.10 10.55 4.65
N VAL A 132 4.36 9.60 5.55
CA VAL A 132 4.66 9.87 6.96
C VAL A 132 5.84 9.01 7.41
N PRO A 133 7.09 9.46 7.17
CA PRO A 133 8.27 8.74 7.61
C PRO A 133 8.25 8.49 9.12
N GLY A 134 8.49 7.24 9.54
CA GLY A 134 8.50 6.87 10.95
C GLY A 134 7.11 6.68 11.59
N LEU A 135 6.03 6.61 10.81
CA LEU A 135 4.67 6.40 11.32
C LEU A 135 4.53 5.15 12.22
N GLY A 136 5.34 4.11 11.98
CA GLY A 136 5.39 2.91 12.80
C GLY A 136 6.57 2.02 12.42
N ASP A 137 6.89 1.04 13.28
CA ASP A 137 7.82 -0.03 12.94
C ASP A 137 7.07 -1.12 12.16
N TRP A 138 7.02 -0.94 10.84
CA TRP A 138 6.37 -1.88 9.93
C TRP A 138 7.26 -3.03 9.48
N SER A 139 8.47 -3.17 10.06
CA SER A 139 9.46 -4.14 9.60
C SER A 139 8.91 -5.57 9.63
N ARG A 140 8.18 -5.94 10.68
CA ARG A 140 7.56 -7.27 10.81
C ARG A 140 6.45 -7.52 9.78
N THR A 141 5.51 -6.60 9.63
CA THR A 141 4.43 -6.72 8.63
C THR A 141 5.00 -6.80 7.21
N ARG A 142 5.99 -5.95 6.89
CA ARG A 142 6.66 -5.96 5.59
C ARG A 142 7.41 -7.26 5.34
N ALA A 143 8.13 -7.77 6.34
CA ALA A 143 8.84 -9.05 6.26
C ALA A 143 7.87 -10.23 6.05
N ALA A 144 6.72 -10.23 6.74
CA ALA A 144 5.68 -11.25 6.56
C ALA A 144 5.14 -11.22 5.11
N ALA A 145 4.78 -10.04 4.60
CA ALA A 145 4.33 -9.90 3.22
C ALA A 145 5.41 -10.30 2.19
N ALA A 146 6.69 -10.01 2.46
CA ALA A 146 7.80 -10.43 1.61
C ALA A 146 7.94 -11.95 1.55
N LEU A 147 7.79 -12.65 2.69
CA LEU A 147 7.78 -14.12 2.74
C LEU A 147 6.60 -14.71 1.98
N ASP A 148 5.41 -14.11 2.09
CA ASP A 148 4.22 -14.57 1.39
C ASP A 148 4.35 -14.37 -0.13
N LEU A 149 4.94 -13.26 -0.57
CA LEU A 149 5.30 -13.02 -1.98
C LEU A 149 6.32 -14.04 -2.50
N GLU A 150 7.34 -14.39 -1.71
CA GLU A 150 8.29 -15.45 -2.07
C GLU A 150 7.56 -16.78 -2.28
N ARG A 151 6.67 -17.18 -1.36
CA ARG A 151 5.89 -18.43 -1.49
C ARG A 151 4.96 -18.44 -2.69
N ALA A 152 4.45 -17.27 -3.10
CA ALA A 152 3.65 -17.10 -4.31
C ALA A 152 4.49 -17.10 -5.60
N GLY A 153 5.82 -17.24 -5.52
CA GLY A 153 6.72 -17.19 -6.67
C GLY A 153 6.97 -15.78 -7.21
N GLU A 154 6.59 -14.75 -6.46
CA GLU A 154 6.71 -13.35 -6.86
C GLU A 154 8.07 -12.75 -6.51
N THR A 155 9.13 -13.35 -7.04
CA THR A 155 10.52 -13.08 -6.66
C THR A 155 10.88 -11.59 -6.65
N ARG A 156 10.50 -10.85 -7.70
CA ARG A 156 10.82 -9.41 -7.81
C ARG A 156 10.10 -8.58 -6.75
N ALA A 157 8.81 -8.82 -6.53
CA ALA A 157 8.03 -8.08 -5.54
C ALA A 157 8.51 -8.38 -4.12
N ALA A 158 8.80 -9.65 -3.82
CA ALA A 158 9.38 -10.07 -2.55
C ALA A 158 10.72 -9.38 -2.27
N MET A 159 11.62 -9.32 -3.26
CA MET A 159 12.90 -8.63 -3.12
C MET A 159 12.72 -7.13 -2.88
N THR A 160 11.83 -6.46 -3.62
CA THR A 160 11.52 -5.03 -3.39
C THR A 160 11.01 -4.79 -1.97
N ALA A 161 10.16 -5.68 -1.44
CA ALA A 161 9.71 -5.59 -0.06
C ALA A 161 10.87 -5.76 0.95
N TRP A 162 11.76 -6.74 0.73
CA TRP A 162 12.93 -6.95 1.59
C TRP A 162 13.91 -5.78 1.61
N GLN A 163 14.10 -5.08 0.48
CA GLN A 163 14.99 -3.92 0.41
C GLN A 163 14.60 -2.79 1.35
N LYS A 164 13.32 -2.71 1.74
CA LYS A 164 12.81 -1.71 2.67
C LYS A 164 12.76 -2.21 4.13
N VAL A 165 13.09 -3.47 4.39
CA VAL A 165 13.22 -3.97 5.78
C VAL A 165 14.58 -3.54 6.32
N PRO A 166 14.65 -2.81 7.46
CA PRO A 166 15.91 -2.39 8.05
C PRO A 166 16.86 -3.56 8.31
N SER A 167 18.14 -3.38 7.99
CA SER A 167 19.16 -4.42 8.17
C SER A 167 19.32 -4.84 9.63
N THR A 168 19.07 -3.93 10.58
CA THR A 168 19.08 -4.20 12.02
C THR A 168 17.98 -5.17 12.43
N ALA A 169 16.75 -5.00 11.93
CA ALA A 169 15.63 -5.92 12.16
C ALA A 169 15.86 -7.27 11.47
N MET A 170 16.43 -7.25 10.26
CA MET A 170 16.76 -8.47 9.53
C MET A 170 17.84 -9.30 10.23
N ALA A 171 18.83 -8.65 10.86
CA ALA A 171 19.94 -9.32 11.53
C ALA A 171 19.52 -10.22 12.71
N THR A 172 18.36 -9.96 13.31
CA THR A 172 17.82 -10.75 14.45
C THR A 172 16.98 -11.94 14.03
N GLU A 173 16.61 -12.04 12.75
CA GLU A 173 15.65 -13.05 12.25
C GLU A 173 16.31 -13.88 11.13
N PRO A 174 16.90 -15.05 11.44
CA PRO A 174 17.62 -15.87 10.44
C PRO A 174 16.75 -16.26 9.24
N ALA A 175 15.46 -16.54 9.46
CA ALA A 175 14.53 -16.89 8.39
C ALA A 175 14.35 -15.76 7.35
N TRP A 176 14.42 -14.50 7.79
CA TRP A 176 14.30 -13.33 6.90
C TRP A 176 15.54 -13.18 6.03
N GLN A 177 16.73 -13.37 6.62
CA GLN A 177 17.99 -13.33 5.88
C GLN A 177 18.06 -14.45 4.85
N ALA A 178 17.66 -15.67 5.23
CA ALA A 178 17.61 -16.81 4.32
C ALA A 178 16.66 -16.56 3.13
N SER A 179 15.46 -16.04 3.40
CA SER A 179 14.49 -15.64 2.36
C SER A 179 15.08 -14.61 1.39
N ARG A 180 15.63 -13.50 1.91
CA ARG A 180 16.25 -12.47 1.06
C ARG A 180 17.35 -13.05 0.19
N LEU A 181 18.21 -13.89 0.76
CA LEU A 181 19.35 -14.46 0.04
C LEU A 181 18.91 -15.45 -1.04
N ARG A 182 17.86 -16.26 -0.80
CA ARG A 182 17.22 -17.08 -1.85
C ARG A 182 16.74 -16.24 -3.02
N LEU A 183 16.03 -15.16 -2.72
CA LEU A 183 15.52 -14.24 -3.75
C LEU A 183 16.67 -13.54 -4.50
N ALA A 184 17.75 -13.19 -3.81
CA ALA A 184 18.94 -12.62 -4.46
C ALA A 184 19.53 -13.63 -5.44
N VAL A 185 19.72 -14.89 -5.03
CA VAL A 185 20.20 -16.00 -5.89
C VAL A 185 19.31 -16.20 -7.11
N ALA A 186 18.00 -16.03 -6.96
CA ALA A 186 17.08 -16.11 -8.09
C ALA A 186 17.13 -14.89 -9.04
N MET A 187 17.72 -13.76 -8.62
CA MET A 187 17.72 -12.50 -9.40
C MET A 187 19.09 -12.11 -9.98
N SER A 188 20.19 -12.48 -9.33
CA SER A 188 21.55 -12.14 -9.77
C SER A 188 22.24 -13.33 -10.44
N SER A 189 23.34 -13.05 -11.15
CA SER A 189 24.20 -14.15 -11.58
C SER A 189 24.83 -14.81 -10.36
N ARG A 190 24.92 -16.15 -10.36
CA ARG A 190 25.44 -16.92 -9.21
C ARG A 190 26.88 -16.52 -8.84
N ALA A 191 27.67 -16.02 -9.79
CA ALA A 191 29.02 -15.50 -9.56
C ALA A 191 29.07 -14.25 -8.67
N GLU A 192 28.05 -13.38 -8.73
CA GLU A 192 27.99 -12.14 -7.94
C GLU A 192 27.67 -12.40 -6.46
N LEU A 193 26.96 -13.50 -6.17
CA LEU A 193 26.42 -13.79 -4.84
C LEU A 193 27.28 -14.71 -3.98
N ALA A 194 28.30 -15.32 -4.58
CA ALA A 194 29.11 -16.33 -3.94
C ALA A 194 29.78 -15.80 -2.64
N ALA A 195 30.22 -14.54 -2.63
CA ALA A 195 30.80 -13.89 -1.45
C ALA A 195 29.76 -13.51 -0.37
N GLU A 196 28.50 -13.26 -0.73
CA GLU A 196 27.43 -13.00 0.25
C GLU A 196 26.97 -14.31 0.90
N LEU A 197 26.85 -15.38 0.11
CA LEU A 197 26.55 -16.74 0.57
C LEU A 197 27.62 -17.29 1.53
N ASP A 198 28.90 -17.01 1.26
CA ASP A 198 30.00 -17.36 2.16
C ASP A 198 29.88 -16.68 3.53
N ARG A 199 29.68 -15.35 3.55
CA ARG A 199 29.50 -14.58 4.79
C ARG A 199 28.28 -15.03 5.58
N PHE A 200 27.18 -15.37 4.88
CA PHE A 200 25.98 -15.89 5.52
C PHE A 200 26.23 -17.26 6.17
N SER A 201 26.86 -18.19 5.45
CA SER A 201 27.13 -19.55 5.92
C SER A 201 28.07 -19.58 7.13
N GLU A 202 29.00 -18.63 7.23
CA GLU A 202 29.87 -18.46 8.40
C GLU A 202 29.09 -17.98 9.63
N ARG A 203 28.12 -17.08 9.43
CA ARG A 203 27.29 -16.54 10.51
C ARG A 203 26.23 -17.53 10.99
N PHE A 204 25.68 -18.35 10.09
CA PHE A 204 24.63 -19.33 10.39
C PHE A 204 25.07 -20.74 9.99
N PRO A 205 26.04 -21.33 10.73
CA PRO A 205 26.67 -22.60 10.36
C PRO A 205 25.77 -23.82 10.55
N THR A 206 24.47 -23.64 10.83
CA THR A 206 23.47 -24.72 10.96
C THR A 206 22.32 -24.59 9.96
N ASP A 207 22.33 -23.59 9.08
CA ASP A 207 21.31 -23.43 8.03
C ASP A 207 21.71 -24.27 6.81
N ASP A 208 21.26 -25.53 6.79
CA ASP A 208 21.63 -26.49 5.75
C ASP A 208 21.08 -26.10 4.38
N ALA A 209 19.88 -25.50 4.33
CA ALA A 209 19.29 -25.04 3.07
C ALA A 209 20.15 -23.94 2.42
N MET A 210 20.62 -22.98 3.22
CA MET A 210 21.49 -21.92 2.73
C MET A 210 22.88 -22.40 2.35
N ARG A 211 23.42 -23.41 3.04
CA ARG A 211 24.67 -24.05 2.62
C ARG A 211 24.52 -24.79 1.29
N MET A 212 23.42 -25.51 1.07
CA MET A 212 23.15 -26.15 -0.22
C MET A 212 23.07 -25.11 -1.35
N LEU A 213 22.40 -23.98 -1.13
CA LEU A 213 22.36 -22.87 -2.10
C LEU A 213 23.75 -22.27 -2.35
N ALA A 214 24.60 -22.14 -1.33
CA ALA A 214 25.97 -21.67 -1.50
C ALA A 214 26.79 -22.62 -2.40
N VAL A 215 26.62 -23.93 -2.21
CA VAL A 215 27.29 -24.97 -2.99
C VAL A 215 26.86 -24.90 -4.46
N GLU A 216 25.55 -24.82 -4.72
CA GLU A 216 25.00 -24.68 -6.07
C GLU A 216 25.45 -23.38 -6.75
N ALA A 217 25.56 -22.28 -6.00
CA ALA A 217 26.06 -21.02 -6.52
C ALA A 217 27.53 -21.11 -6.94
N TRP A 218 28.39 -21.74 -6.12
CA TRP A 218 29.82 -21.91 -6.41
C TRP A 218 30.08 -22.89 -7.56
N ALA A 219 29.26 -23.94 -7.69
CA ALA A 219 29.34 -24.86 -8.82
C ALA A 219 29.09 -24.12 -10.14
N ASP A 220 28.05 -23.30 -10.19
CA ASP A 220 27.68 -22.52 -11.38
C ASP A 220 28.63 -21.34 -11.66
N SER A 221 29.29 -20.80 -10.63
CA SER A 221 30.30 -19.75 -10.81
C SER A 221 31.64 -20.28 -11.34
N GLY A 222 31.76 -21.59 -11.59
CA GLY A 222 32.98 -22.22 -12.07
C GLY A 222 34.05 -22.47 -10.99
N ASP A 223 33.69 -22.40 -9.70
CA ASP A 223 34.58 -22.73 -8.57
C ASP A 223 34.01 -23.88 -7.72
N PRO A 224 33.89 -25.10 -8.27
CA PRO A 224 33.30 -26.24 -7.58
C PRO A 224 34.12 -26.68 -6.36
N ARG A 225 35.43 -26.37 -6.31
CA ARG A 225 36.28 -26.70 -5.16
C ARG A 225 35.82 -25.97 -3.90
N ARG A 226 35.43 -24.70 -4.04
CA ARG A 226 34.92 -23.90 -2.93
C ARG A 226 33.55 -24.40 -2.46
N GLY A 227 32.69 -24.78 -3.39
CA GLY A 227 31.43 -25.49 -3.09
C GLY A 227 31.67 -26.78 -2.29
N MET A 228 32.62 -27.62 -2.72
CA MET A 228 32.98 -28.85 -2.00
C MET A 228 33.50 -28.61 -0.58
N THR A 229 34.31 -27.57 -0.36
CA THR A 229 34.76 -27.19 1.00
C THR A 229 33.58 -26.83 1.89
N ARG A 230 32.56 -26.16 1.36
CA ARG A 230 31.33 -25.80 2.09
C ARG A 230 30.38 -26.99 2.30
N LEU A 231 30.43 -28.01 1.44
CA LEU A 231 29.71 -29.28 1.63
C LEU A 231 30.30 -30.14 2.76
N ALA A 232 31.62 -30.06 3.02
CA ALA A 232 32.30 -30.97 3.95
C ALA A 232 31.62 -31.09 5.34
N PRO A 233 31.13 -30.00 5.99
CA PRO A 233 30.41 -30.10 7.26
C PRO A 233 29.03 -30.77 7.16
N LEU A 234 28.38 -30.74 5.99
CA LEU A 234 27.11 -31.46 5.75
C LEU A 234 27.35 -32.96 5.56
N LEU A 235 28.51 -33.33 4.99
CA LEU A 235 28.89 -34.70 4.70
C LEU A 235 29.45 -35.45 5.93
N HIS A 236 29.78 -34.74 7.01
CA HIS A 236 30.40 -35.32 8.20
C HIS A 236 29.68 -34.83 9.48
N GLY A 237 29.00 -35.72 10.22
CA GLY A 237 28.38 -35.42 11.52
C GLY A 237 26.90 -35.83 11.66
N GLN A 238 26.23 -35.40 12.74
CA GLN A 238 24.81 -35.67 12.99
C GLN A 238 23.88 -35.16 11.87
N ALA A 239 24.27 -34.11 11.14
CA ALA A 239 23.52 -33.58 9.99
C ALA A 239 23.37 -34.59 8.85
N ARG A 240 24.39 -35.42 8.57
CA ARG A 240 24.32 -36.49 7.56
C ARG A 240 23.23 -37.50 7.89
N ALA A 241 23.04 -37.83 9.17
CA ALA A 241 22.03 -38.78 9.61
C ALA A 241 20.59 -38.24 9.48
N ALA A 242 20.41 -36.91 9.47
CA ALA A 242 19.12 -36.26 9.23
C ALA A 242 18.79 -36.17 7.73
N HIS A 243 19.79 -36.03 6.86
CA HIS A 243 19.61 -35.88 5.40
C HIS A 243 19.43 -37.20 4.63
N LEU A 244 19.81 -38.33 5.24
CA LEU A 244 19.66 -39.68 4.66
C LEU A 244 18.35 -40.38 5.05
N ARG A 245 17.44 -39.69 5.75
CA ARG A 245 16.08 -40.16 6.09
C ARG A 245 15.06 -39.40 5.26
#